data_AF-A0A931RHP2-F1
#
_entry.id   AF-A0A931RHP2-F1
#
_cell.length_a   1.000
_cell.length_b   1.000
_cell.length_c   1.000
_cell.angle_alpha   90.00
_cell.angle_beta   90.00
_cell.angle_gamma   90.00
#
_symmetry.space_group_name_H-M   'P 1'
#
loop_
_entity.id
_entity.type
_entity.pdbx_description
1 polymer ?
#
loop_
_entity_poly.entity_id
_entity_poly.type
_entity_poly.pdbx_seq_one_letter_code
_entity_poly.pdbx_strand_id
1 'polypeptide(L)' 'ELAILESYLPAMMSREEILTIAKAKMAELGVSSKADAGKFTGALMKELKGKADGADVKAVVDSIFA' A
#
# COMPACT_ATOMS: atom_id res chain seq x y z
N GLU A 1 -4.37 -30.86 -19.48
CA GLU A 1 -4.03 -30.66 -18.07
C GLU A 1 -2.61 -30.09 -17.98
N LEU A 2 -2.45 -28.80 -17.68
CA LEU A 2 -1.14 -28.18 -17.41
C LEU A 2 -1.28 -26.78 -16.77
N ALA A 3 -2.24 -26.63 -15.85
CA ALA A 3 -2.48 -25.39 -15.10
C ALA A 3 -2.29 -25.62 -13.60
N ILE A 4 -1.23 -26.35 -13.24
CA ILE A 4 -0.87 -26.64 -11.85
C ILE A 4 0.55 -26.11 -11.70
N LEU A 5 0.73 -25.10 -10.83
CA LEU A 5 1.96 -24.37 -10.50
C LEU A 5 2.15 -22.98 -11.13
N GLU A 6 1.09 -22.20 -11.33
CA GLU A 6 1.26 -20.73 -11.24
C GLU A 6 1.48 -20.36 -9.78
N SER A 7 2.75 -20.45 -9.38
CA SER A 7 3.44 -19.69 -8.34
C SER A 7 2.70 -19.45 -7.02
N TYR A 8 3.23 -20.07 -5.97
CA TYR A 8 2.98 -19.85 -4.54
C TYR A 8 3.23 -18.40 -4.02
N LEU A 9 3.27 -17.38 -4.89
CA LEU A 9 3.27 -15.99 -4.45
C LEU A 9 1.84 -15.44 -4.51
N PRO A 10 1.33 -14.82 -3.43
CA PRO A 10 0.14 -13.98 -3.52
C PRO A 10 0.34 -12.98 -4.65
N ALA A 11 -0.66 -12.82 -5.52
CA ALA A 11 -0.63 -11.76 -6.51
C ALA A 11 -0.41 -10.42 -5.78
N MET A 12 0.66 -9.71 -6.17
CA MET A 12 0.98 -8.43 -5.58
C MET A 12 -0.09 -7.42 -6.01
N MET A 13 -0.53 -6.60 -5.07
CA MET A 13 -1.50 -5.55 -5.31
C MET A 13 -0.94 -4.54 -6.31
N SER A 14 -1.82 -4.06 -7.18
CA SER A 14 -1.55 -2.96 -8.09
C SER A 14 -1.47 -1.62 -7.35
N ARG A 15 -0.86 -0.61 -7.98
CA ARG A 15 -0.81 0.75 -7.44
C ARG A 15 -2.18 1.37 -7.19
N GLU A 16 -3.18 1.03 -8.00
CA GLU A 16 -4.56 1.52 -7.85
C GLU A 16 -5.23 0.96 -6.58
N GLU A 17 -5.02 -0.32 -6.29
CA GLU A 17 -5.50 -0.95 -5.06
C GLU A 17 -4.78 -0.39 -3.83
N ILE A 18 -3.46 -0.19 -3.92
CA ILE A 18 -2.67 0.46 -2.87
C ILE A 18 -3.21 1.87 -2.59
N LEU A 19 -3.49 2.66 -3.63
CA LEU A 19 -4.05 4.02 -3.49
C LEU A 19 -5.42 4.01 -2.80
N THR A 20 -6.26 3.03 -3.12
CA THR A 20 -7.58 2.89 -2.51
C THR A 20 -7.46 2.62 -1.01
N ILE A 21 -6.59 1.69 -0.61
CA ILE A 21 -6.31 1.39 0.79
C ILE A 21 -5.65 2.59 1.49
N ALA A 22 -4.70 3.26 0.83
CA ALA A 22 -4.02 4.45 1.34
C ALA A 22 -5.04 5.53 1.72
N LYS A 23 -5.98 5.87 0.83
CA LYS A 23 -7.02 6.88 1.10
C LYS A 23 -7.94 6.49 2.25
N ALA A 24 -8.37 5.22 2.30
CA ALA A 24 -9.19 4.72 3.41
C ALA A 24 -8.43 4.82 4.74
N LYS A 25 -7.15 4.44 4.74
CA LYS A 25 -6.29 4.50 5.92
C LYS A 25 -6.00 5.92 6.38
N MET A 26 -5.88 6.88 5.46
CA MET A 26 -5.77 8.30 5.82
C MET A 26 -7.01 8.79 6.55
N ALA A 27 -8.20 8.44 6.06
CA ALA A 27 -9.46 8.80 6.71
C ALA A 27 -9.58 8.15 8.10
N GLU A 28 -9.18 6.88 8.24
CA GLU A 28 -9.18 6.16 9.52
C GLU A 28 -8.23 6.81 10.55
N LEU A 29 -7.03 7.21 10.10
CA LEU A 29 -6.00 7.77 10.97
C LEU A 29 -6.08 9.29 11.16
N GLY A 30 -7.00 9.97 10.48
CA GLY A 30 -7.12 11.44 10.51
C GLY A 30 -5.90 12.16 9.93
N VAL A 31 -5.17 11.50 9.02
CA VAL A 31 -3.92 12.01 8.44
C VAL A 31 -4.25 13.08 7.41
N SER A 32 -3.88 14.32 7.71
CA SER A 32 -4.12 15.48 6.83
C SER A 32 -2.86 16.30 6.57
N SER A 33 -1.74 15.97 7.21
CA SER A 33 -0.52 16.78 7.19
C SER A 33 0.73 15.93 6.97
N LYS A 34 1.79 16.55 6.45
CA LYS A 34 3.12 15.93 6.31
C LYS A 34 3.73 15.51 7.65
N ALA A 35 3.29 16.10 8.77
CA ALA A 35 3.73 15.70 10.11
C ALA A 35 3.28 14.27 10.46
N ASP A 36 2.13 13.85 9.92
CA ASP A 36 1.55 12.52 10.15
C ASP A 36 1.96 11.50 9.08
N ALA A 37 2.58 11.96 7.98
CA ALA A 37 2.96 11.12 6.85
C ALA A 37 3.90 9.98 7.24
N GLY A 38 4.81 10.18 8.20
CA GLY A 38 5.69 9.11 8.70
C GLY A 38 4.93 7.99 9.41
N LYS A 39 3.98 8.35 10.29
CA LYS A 39 3.10 7.40 10.99
C LYS A 39 2.20 6.66 10.00
N PHE A 40 1.64 7.39 9.04
CA PHE A 40 0.82 6.85 7.96
C PHE A 40 1.59 5.85 7.10
N THR A 41 2.78 6.22 6.63
CA THR A 41 3.66 5.35 5.83
C THR A 41 3.97 4.07 6.59
N GLY A 42 4.35 4.16 7.87
CA GLY A 42 4.63 2.99 8.70
C GLY A 42 3.42 2.07 8.89
N ALA A 43 2.23 2.64 9.09
CA ALA A 43 0.99 1.88 9.19
C ALA A 43 0.66 1.14 7.87
N LEU A 44 0.78 1.85 6.74
CA LEU A 44 0.48 1.30 5.41
C LEU A 44 1.46 0.19 5.00
N MET A 45 2.76 0.39 5.25
CA MET A 45 3.80 -0.61 5.00
C MET A 45 3.59 -1.89 5.81
N LYS A 46 3.11 -1.76 7.06
CA LYS A 46 2.79 -2.91 7.90
C LYS A 46 1.55 -3.66 7.41
N GLU A 47 0.52 -2.92 6.98
CA GLU A 47 -0.74 -3.48 6.49
C GLU A 47 -0.60 -4.21 5.15
N LEU A 48 0.25 -3.68 4.27
CA LEU A 48 0.50 -4.20 2.92
C LEU A 48 1.72 -5.12 2.84
N LYS A 49 2.35 -5.45 3.97
CA LYS A 49 3.51 -6.34 4.02
C LYS A 49 3.18 -7.70 3.39
N GLY A 50 3.91 -8.08 2.35
CA GLY A 50 3.70 -9.35 1.62
C GLY A 50 2.48 -9.35 0.70
N LYS A 51 1.80 -8.21 0.56
CA LYS A 51 0.70 -7.99 -0.38
C LYS A 51 1.07 -6.97 -1.46
N ALA A 52 1.92 -6.00 -1.15
CA ALA A 52 2.39 -4.98 -2.08
C ALA A 52 3.89 -4.75 -1.95
N ASP A 53 4.51 -4.22 -3.00
CA ASP A 53 5.92 -3.86 -3.00
C ASP A 53 6.12 -2.56 -2.21
N GLY A 54 7.14 -2.51 -1.35
CA GLY A 54 7.40 -1.34 -0.52
C GLY A 54 7.70 -0.07 -1.32
N ALA A 55 8.33 -0.19 -2.49
CA ALA A 55 8.58 0.95 -3.37
C ALA A 55 7.27 1.49 -3.96
N ASP A 56 6.34 0.62 -4.33
CA ASP A 56 5.02 1.03 -4.83
C ASP A 56 4.18 1.69 -3.73
N VAL A 57 4.20 1.14 -2.51
CA VAL A 57 3.56 1.77 -1.35
C VAL A 57 4.12 3.17 -1.12
N LYS A 58 5.45 3.32 -1.14
CA LYS A 58 6.09 4.63 -0.95
C LYS A 58 5.71 5.60 -2.07
N ALA A 59 5.71 5.18 -3.32
CA ALA A 59 5.36 6.02 -4.46
C ALA A 59 3.90 6.51 -4.38
N VAL A 60 2.98 5.65 -3.94
CA VAL A 60 1.58 6.03 -3.71
C VAL A 60 1.45 7.00 -2.54
N VAL A 61 2.17 6.78 -1.44
CA VAL A 61 2.15 7.71 -0.31
C VAL A 61 2.67 9.09 -0.74
N ASP A 62 3.80 9.13 -1.45
CA ASP A 62 4.41 10.37 -1.94
C ASP A 62 3.44 11.12 -2.88
N SER A 63 2.68 10.42 -3.73
CA SER A 63 1.73 11.06 -4.65
C SER A 63 0.49 11.65 -3.96
N ILE A 64 0.19 11.22 -2.73
CA ILE A 64 -0.93 11.78 -1.95
C ILE A 64 -0.51 13.09 -1.23
N PHE A 65 0.76 13.22 -0.86
CA PHE A 65 1.28 14.41 -0.15
C PHE A 65 2.08 15.38 -1.04
N ALA A 66 2.22 15.07 -2.33
CA ALA A 66 2.72 15.98 -3.35
C ALA A 66 1.74 17.14 -3.57
#